data_AF-D0MTI9-F1
#
_entry.id   AF-D0MTI9-F1
#
_cell.length_a   1.000
_cell.length_b   1.000
_cell.length_c   1.000
_cell.angle_alpha   90.00
_cell.angle_beta   90.00
_cell.angle_gamma   90.00
#
_symmetry.space_group_name_H-M   'P 1'
#
loop_
_entity.id
_entity.type
_entity.pdbx_description
1 polymer ?
#
loop_
_entity_poly.entity_id
_entity_poly.type
_entity_poly.pdbx_seq_one_letter_code
_entity_poly.pdbx_strand_id
1 'polypeptide(L)'
;MRYAHAWLVKNKKFSGDIQDFKKKLEFIWFGLYRREVRNDSSGFEHVFVGEEKNQGKICGCHNWLQVYNEERHGRIDYRGYIRPKQRGCKFMEPHNKEQVITFQFQWEDEMKPVSTSLIGVSPEFELALYTMCFLNGEENNHVQLGPYLCNIKCFTFGRGKETKIGTAFPEALPLTEAQAATKIQAILRGSHTRVRNPHGRRQAPPPPPGAAWGPPPGGVATPAPQPTRSAGNAWAQPLTQAAPLVPTAAAPVGPAPTGAWAKPHKW
;
A
#
# COMPACT_ATOMS: atom_id res chain seq x y z
N MET A 1 -10.00 -7.32 14.27
CA MET A 1 -10.04 -6.52 15.52
C MET A 1 -10.27 -7.30 16.81
N ARG A 2 -11.30 -8.15 16.95
CA ARG A 2 -11.53 -8.92 18.20
C ARG A 2 -10.33 -9.77 18.62
N TYR A 3 -9.68 -10.43 17.66
CA TYR A 3 -8.44 -11.17 17.89
C TYR A 3 -7.33 -10.30 18.47
N ALA A 4 -7.09 -9.12 17.87
CA ALA A 4 -6.06 -8.19 18.32
C ALA A 4 -6.32 -7.72 19.76
N HIS A 5 -7.57 -7.35 20.10
CA HIS A 5 -7.96 -7.01 21.47
C HIS A 5 -7.68 -8.17 22.44
N ALA A 6 -8.19 -9.36 22.14
CA ALA A 6 -7.99 -10.54 22.99
C ALA A 6 -6.51 -10.87 23.19
N TRP A 7 -5.71 -10.77 22.13
CA TRP A 7 -4.26 -10.98 22.19
C TRP A 7 -3.57 -9.92 23.07
N LEU A 8 -3.90 -8.64 22.90
CA LEU A 8 -3.30 -7.54 23.67
C LEU A 8 -3.65 -7.63 25.16
N VAL A 9 -4.89 -8.00 25.49
CA VAL A 9 -5.32 -8.23 26.88
C VAL A 9 -4.58 -9.42 27.47
N LYS A 10 -4.51 -10.55 26.76
CA LYS A 10 -3.79 -11.75 27.21
C LYS A 10 -2.31 -11.47 27.50
N ASN A 11 -1.68 -10.62 26.68
CA ASN A 11 -0.26 -10.25 26.83
C ASN A 11 -0.03 -9.06 27.77
N LYS A 12 -1.06 -8.59 28.49
CA LYS A 12 -0.98 -7.45 29.43
C LYS A 12 -0.51 -6.14 28.77
N LYS A 13 -0.74 -6.00 27.45
CA LYS A 13 -0.42 -4.79 26.66
C LYS A 13 -1.61 -3.83 26.56
N PHE A 14 -2.80 -4.30 26.91
CA PHE A 14 -4.00 -3.49 27.03
C PHE A 14 -4.85 -4.01 28.19
N SER A 15 -5.58 -3.11 28.86
CA SER A 15 -6.54 -3.42 29.90
C SER A 15 -7.84 -2.69 29.61
N GLY A 16 -8.97 -3.39 29.72
CA GLY A 16 -10.30 -2.84 29.43
C GLY A 16 -11.08 -3.71 28.45
N ASP A 17 -12.35 -3.37 28.30
CA ASP A 17 -13.26 -4.09 27.41
C ASP A 17 -13.09 -3.67 25.93
N ILE A 18 -13.97 -4.17 25.06
CA ILE A 18 -13.93 -3.84 23.64
C ILE A 18 -14.27 -2.36 23.36
N GLN A 19 -15.07 -1.72 24.22
CA GLN A 19 -15.42 -0.30 24.08
C GLN A 19 -14.25 0.59 24.49
N ASP A 20 -13.53 0.23 25.55
CA ASP A 20 -12.29 0.90 25.94
C ASP A 20 -11.23 0.74 24.85
N PHE A 21 -11.14 -0.45 24.24
CA PHE A 21 -10.24 -0.68 23.12
C PHE A 21 -10.60 0.19 21.91
N LYS A 22 -11.90 0.35 21.61
CA LYS A 22 -12.37 1.26 20.56
C LYS A 22 -11.95 2.71 20.84
N LYS A 23 -12.16 3.22 22.06
CA LYS A 23 -11.70 4.57 22.45
C LYS A 23 -10.18 4.71 22.32
N LYS A 24 -9.43 3.67 22.68
CA LYS A 24 -7.97 3.66 22.54
C LYS A 24 -7.54 3.68 21.08
N LEU A 25 -8.21 2.93 20.20
CA LEU A 25 -7.98 2.99 18.76
C LEU A 25 -8.30 4.38 18.20
N GLU A 26 -9.44 4.94 18.58
CA GLU A 26 -9.84 6.30 18.20
C GLU A 26 -8.75 7.32 18.58
N PHE A 27 -8.24 7.22 19.81
CA PHE A 27 -7.13 8.06 20.28
C PHE A 27 -5.82 7.86 19.49
N ILE A 28 -5.42 6.61 19.23
CA ILE A 28 -4.14 6.31 18.56
C ILE A 28 -4.16 6.75 17.10
N TRP A 29 -5.25 6.46 16.40
CA TRP A 29 -5.34 6.60 14.95
C TRP A 29 -5.90 7.95 14.50
N PHE A 30 -6.92 8.46 15.19
CA PHE A 30 -7.64 9.67 14.81
C PHE A 30 -7.38 10.84 15.77
N GLY A 31 -6.64 10.60 16.86
CA GLY A 31 -6.20 11.67 17.73
C GLY A 31 -5.26 12.61 16.99
N LEU A 32 -5.69 13.86 16.82
CA LEU A 32 -4.89 14.85 16.13
C LEU A 32 -3.59 15.14 16.89
N TYR A 33 -2.54 15.44 16.14
CA TYR A 33 -1.28 15.96 16.63
C TYR A 33 -0.76 17.04 15.68
N ARG A 34 0.21 17.83 16.15
CA ARG A 34 0.78 18.95 15.39
C ARG A 34 2.01 18.48 14.63
N ARG A 35 2.02 18.57 13.30
CA ARG A 35 3.24 18.48 12.48
C ARG A 35 3.66 19.83 11.90
N GLU A 36 2.72 20.62 11.41
CA GLU A 36 2.97 21.96 10.86
C GLU A 36 2.16 22.98 11.66
N VAL A 37 0.85 22.81 11.65
CA VAL A 37 -0.13 23.62 12.39
C VAL A 37 -0.71 22.79 13.54
N ARG A 38 -1.22 23.46 14.58
CA ARG A 38 -1.80 22.74 15.72
C ARG A 38 -2.95 21.84 15.25
N ASN A 39 -2.85 20.54 15.56
CA ASN A 39 -3.88 19.52 15.29
C ASN A 39 -4.21 19.35 13.80
N ASP A 40 -3.18 19.29 12.96
CA ASP A 40 -3.31 19.25 11.50
C ASP A 40 -3.24 17.85 10.89
N SER A 41 -2.81 16.84 11.64
CA SER A 41 -2.62 15.50 11.12
C SER A 41 -2.94 14.42 12.15
N SER A 42 -3.28 13.23 11.65
CA SER A 42 -3.58 12.02 12.40
C SER A 42 -2.75 10.82 11.92
N GLY A 43 -2.70 9.78 12.75
CA GLY A 43 -2.02 8.54 12.36
C GLY A 43 -2.70 7.82 11.19
N PHE A 44 -4.02 7.95 11.09
CA PHE A 44 -4.80 7.37 10.00
C PHE A 44 -4.45 8.00 8.66
N GLU A 45 -4.42 9.33 8.59
CA GLU A 45 -4.07 10.07 7.37
C GLU A 45 -2.68 9.67 6.88
N HIS A 46 -1.68 9.64 7.77
CA HIS A 46 -0.33 9.26 7.39
C HIS A 46 -0.15 7.81 6.90
N VAL A 47 -0.87 6.85 7.48
CA VAL A 47 -0.71 5.44 7.15
C VAL A 47 -1.55 5.05 5.94
N PHE A 48 -2.82 5.46 5.91
CA PHE A 48 -3.80 5.00 4.93
C PHE A 48 -4.04 5.99 3.79
N VAL A 49 -4.04 7.29 4.05
CA VAL A 49 -4.25 8.30 2.98
C VAL A 49 -2.93 8.61 2.28
N GLY A 50 -1.83 8.62 3.03
CA GLY A 50 -0.53 9.04 2.55
C GLY A 50 -0.50 10.57 2.45
N GLU A 51 0.39 11.19 3.21
CA GLU A 51 0.57 12.64 3.16
C GLU A 51 1.84 13.00 2.40
N GLU A 52 1.72 14.03 1.56
CA GLU A 52 2.88 14.76 1.06
C GLU A 52 3.39 15.65 2.20
N LYS A 53 4.68 15.56 2.54
CA LYS A 53 5.27 16.59 3.40
C LYS A 53 5.46 17.84 2.57
N ASN A 54 5.13 19.01 3.12
CA ASN A 54 5.59 20.28 2.59
C ASN A 54 7.10 20.18 2.31
N GLN A 55 7.48 20.28 1.03
CA GLN A 55 8.80 20.03 0.40
C GLN A 55 8.81 18.93 -0.69
N GLY A 56 7.67 18.54 -1.27
CA GLY A 56 7.66 17.61 -2.42
C GLY A 56 8.09 16.19 -2.07
N LYS A 57 8.06 15.81 -0.78
CA LYS A 57 8.42 14.44 -0.38
C LYS A 57 7.20 13.67 0.04
N ILE A 58 6.80 12.73 -0.80
CA ILE A 58 5.80 11.73 -0.50
C ILE A 58 6.28 10.91 0.70
N CYS A 59 5.64 11.10 1.85
CA CYS A 59 5.95 10.39 3.09
C CYS A 59 4.77 9.50 3.47
N GLY A 60 4.68 8.34 2.84
CA GLY A 60 3.58 7.40 3.09
C GLY A 60 3.13 6.69 1.81
N CYS A 61 1.84 6.35 1.73
CA CYS A 61 1.23 5.59 0.63
C CYS A 61 1.83 4.18 0.48
N HIS A 62 1.54 3.38 1.50
CA HIS A 62 1.84 1.95 1.57
C HIS A 62 0.58 1.09 1.53
N ASN A 63 -0.59 1.68 1.72
CA ASN A 63 -1.86 0.98 1.60
C ASN A 63 -2.21 0.73 0.13
N TRP A 64 -2.48 -0.52 -0.22
CA TRP A 64 -2.74 -0.91 -1.61
C TRP A 64 -4.05 -0.32 -2.16
N LEU A 65 -5.04 -0.09 -1.28
CA LEU A 65 -6.33 0.47 -1.67
C LEU A 65 -6.19 1.94 -2.06
N GLN A 66 -5.36 2.67 -1.31
CA GLN A 66 -5.01 4.04 -1.65
C GLN A 66 -4.20 4.11 -2.94
N VAL A 67 -3.18 3.26 -3.11
CA VAL A 67 -2.42 3.18 -4.37
C VAL A 67 -3.34 2.93 -5.56
N TYR A 68 -4.25 1.95 -5.43
CA TYR A 68 -5.25 1.65 -6.46
C TYR A 68 -6.15 2.86 -6.78
N ASN A 69 -6.64 3.55 -5.75
CA ASN A 69 -7.50 4.73 -5.95
C ASN A 69 -6.73 5.85 -6.64
N GLU A 70 -5.53 6.18 -6.19
CA GLU A 70 -4.71 7.25 -6.76
C GLU A 70 -4.27 6.94 -8.20
N GLU A 71 -3.92 5.68 -8.50
CA GLU A 71 -3.63 5.21 -9.86
C GLU A 71 -4.86 5.31 -10.76
N ARG A 72 -6.04 4.91 -10.27
CA ARG A 72 -7.32 5.02 -11.00
C ARG A 72 -7.67 6.47 -11.34
N HIS A 73 -7.26 7.44 -10.52
CA HIS A 73 -7.46 8.87 -10.78
C HIS A 73 -6.35 9.48 -11.64
N GLY A 74 -5.38 8.69 -12.11
CA GLY A 74 -4.27 9.16 -12.93
C GLY A 74 -3.26 10.03 -12.17
N ARG A 75 -3.27 9.97 -10.82
CA ARG A 75 -2.30 10.68 -9.97
C ARG A 75 -1.06 9.85 -9.68
N ILE A 76 -1.17 8.53 -9.71
CA ILE A 76 -0.01 7.63 -9.61
C ILE A 76 0.35 7.06 -10.99
N ASP A 77 1.63 7.19 -11.36
CA ASP A 77 2.26 6.56 -12.51
C ASP A 77 3.23 5.47 -12.04
N TYR A 78 2.85 4.21 -12.27
CA TYR A 78 3.61 3.04 -11.87
C TYR A 78 4.90 2.88 -12.69
N ARG A 79 6.05 2.78 -12.01
CA ARG A 79 7.38 2.68 -12.66
C ARG A 79 7.97 1.28 -12.69
N GLY A 80 7.42 0.34 -11.91
CA GLY A 80 7.91 -1.03 -11.85
C GLY A 80 7.96 -1.60 -10.44
N TYR A 81 8.35 -2.86 -10.33
CA TYR A 81 8.44 -3.58 -9.06
C TYR A 81 9.76 -4.32 -8.89
N ILE A 82 10.17 -4.44 -7.64
CA ILE A 82 11.24 -5.34 -7.25
C ILE A 82 10.66 -6.75 -7.23
N ARG A 83 11.23 -7.63 -8.07
CA ARG A 83 10.77 -9.02 -8.17
C ARG A 83 10.73 -9.68 -6.79
N PRO A 84 9.56 -10.20 -6.37
CA PRO A 84 9.44 -10.83 -5.08
C PRO A 84 10.39 -12.02 -4.98
N LYS A 85 10.93 -12.24 -3.78
CA LYS A 85 11.98 -13.26 -3.58
C LYS A 85 11.43 -14.71 -3.60
N GLN A 86 10.17 -14.91 -3.99
CA GLN A 86 9.41 -16.17 -3.99
C GLN A 86 9.37 -16.80 -2.59
N ARG A 87 8.85 -16.04 -1.63
CA ARG A 87 8.74 -16.46 -0.24
C ARG A 87 7.60 -17.46 -0.12
N GLY A 88 7.91 -18.73 0.17
CA GLY A 88 6.94 -19.80 0.42
C GLY A 88 6.14 -20.31 -0.80
N CYS A 89 6.18 -19.62 -1.94
CA CYS A 89 5.60 -20.12 -3.20
C CYS A 89 6.59 -21.03 -3.94
N LYS A 90 6.06 -22.04 -4.66
CA LYS A 90 6.90 -22.86 -5.56
C LYS A 90 7.55 -21.94 -6.58
N PHE A 91 8.78 -22.25 -6.99
CA PHE A 91 9.54 -21.47 -7.99
C PHE A 91 8.77 -21.23 -9.32
N MET A 92 7.79 -22.10 -9.61
CA MET A 92 6.96 -22.06 -10.80
C MET A 92 5.62 -21.33 -10.64
N GLU A 93 5.26 -20.91 -9.42
CA GLU A 93 4.04 -20.14 -9.21
C GLU A 93 4.19 -18.75 -9.82
N PRO A 94 3.17 -18.26 -10.54
CA PRO A 94 3.16 -16.90 -11.08
C PRO A 94 3.36 -15.83 -10.00
N HIS A 95 4.14 -14.78 -10.32
CA HIS A 95 4.40 -13.65 -9.42
C HIS A 95 3.15 -12.83 -9.09
N ASN A 96 2.06 -12.95 -9.87
CA ASN A 96 0.81 -12.22 -9.66
C ASN A 96 0.02 -12.67 -8.41
N LYS A 97 0.49 -13.72 -7.71
CA LYS A 97 -0.07 -14.17 -6.43
C LYS A 97 0.69 -13.64 -5.21
N GLU A 98 1.75 -12.85 -5.40
CA GLU A 98 2.49 -12.26 -4.29
C GLU A 98 1.61 -11.23 -3.56
N GLN A 99 1.57 -11.33 -2.23
CA GLN A 99 0.79 -10.43 -1.38
C GLN A 99 1.65 -9.39 -0.66
N VAL A 100 2.97 -9.40 -0.84
CA VAL A 100 3.90 -8.37 -0.35
C VAL A 100 4.75 -7.90 -1.51
N ILE A 101 4.41 -6.74 -2.07
CA ILE A 101 5.06 -6.20 -3.27
C ILE A 101 5.80 -4.93 -2.89
N THR A 102 7.06 -4.85 -3.33
CA THR A 102 7.84 -3.61 -3.29
C THR A 102 7.90 -3.03 -4.69
N PHE A 103 7.40 -1.81 -4.86
CA PHE A 103 7.29 -1.14 -6.16
C PHE A 103 7.64 0.34 -6.08
N GLN A 104 7.88 0.90 -7.25
CA GLN A 104 8.24 2.29 -7.48
C GLN A 104 7.13 2.94 -8.27
N PHE A 105 6.80 4.17 -7.91
CA PHE A 105 5.84 4.97 -8.65
C PHE A 105 6.15 6.45 -8.51
N GLN A 106 5.68 7.22 -9.47
CA GLN A 106 5.58 8.66 -9.38
C GLN A 106 4.18 9.02 -8.91
N TRP A 107 4.05 9.91 -7.94
CA TRP A 107 2.77 10.46 -7.51
C TRP A 107 2.79 11.95 -7.84
N GLU A 108 1.88 12.35 -8.72
CA GLU A 108 1.86 13.67 -9.34
C GLU A 108 3.23 13.95 -9.98
N ASP A 109 3.99 14.91 -9.47
CA ASP A 109 5.30 15.29 -10.01
C ASP A 109 6.48 14.71 -9.21
N GLU A 110 6.20 13.90 -8.17
CA GLU A 110 7.20 13.44 -7.22
C GLU A 110 7.46 11.93 -7.29
N MET A 111 8.74 11.57 -7.34
CA MET A 111 9.16 10.17 -7.48
C MET A 111 9.29 9.50 -6.11
N LYS A 112 8.50 8.46 -5.88
CA LYS A 112 8.66 7.58 -4.72
C LYS A 112 9.50 6.35 -5.09
N PRO A 113 10.78 6.27 -4.67
CA PRO A 113 11.69 5.23 -5.17
C PRO A 113 11.33 3.83 -4.68
N VAL A 114 10.79 3.71 -3.46
CA VAL A 114 10.46 2.42 -2.85
C VAL A 114 9.18 2.56 -2.02
N SER A 115 8.19 1.75 -2.34
CA SER A 115 7.01 1.50 -1.52
C SER A 115 6.79 0.01 -1.38
N THR A 116 6.64 -0.49 -0.16
CA THR A 116 6.19 -1.87 0.06
C THR A 116 4.75 -1.85 0.55
N SER A 117 3.89 -2.66 -0.06
CA SER A 117 2.48 -2.78 0.28
C SER A 117 2.08 -4.23 0.50
N LEU A 118 1.13 -4.43 1.41
CA LEU A 118 0.40 -5.69 1.55
C LEU A 118 -0.76 -5.68 0.55
N ILE A 119 -0.75 -6.56 -0.44
CA ILE A 119 -1.71 -6.57 -1.54
C ILE A 119 -2.87 -7.52 -1.23
N GLY A 120 -4.10 -7.03 -1.40
CA GLY A 120 -5.33 -7.81 -1.20
C GLY A 120 -5.69 -8.06 0.27
N VAL A 121 -4.99 -7.42 1.21
CA VAL A 121 -5.36 -7.45 2.62
C VAL A 121 -6.50 -6.48 2.91
N SER A 122 -7.29 -6.75 3.94
CA SER A 122 -8.35 -5.83 4.32
C SER A 122 -7.82 -4.67 5.18
N PRO A 123 -8.47 -3.48 5.16
CA PRO A 123 -8.03 -2.35 5.99
C PRO A 123 -7.97 -2.69 7.48
N GLU A 124 -8.91 -3.50 7.98
CA GLU A 124 -8.92 -3.94 9.38
C GLU A 124 -7.79 -4.90 9.72
N PHE A 125 -7.22 -5.61 8.74
CA PHE A 125 -6.01 -6.42 8.94
C PHE A 125 -4.79 -5.52 9.17
N GLU A 126 -4.56 -4.54 8.28
CA GLU A 126 -3.47 -3.57 8.43
C GLU A 126 -3.61 -2.78 9.74
N LEU A 127 -4.81 -2.27 10.01
CA LEU A 127 -5.11 -1.52 11.23
C LEU A 127 -4.82 -2.37 12.48
N ALA A 128 -5.23 -3.64 12.49
CA ALA A 128 -4.95 -4.56 13.59
C ALA A 128 -3.46 -4.82 13.76
N LEU A 129 -2.76 -5.14 12.68
CA LEU A 129 -1.32 -5.44 12.68
C LEU A 129 -0.51 -4.25 13.21
N TYR A 130 -0.72 -3.06 12.65
CA TYR A 130 0.00 -1.87 13.07
C TYR A 130 -0.35 -1.45 14.50
N THR A 131 -1.61 -1.61 14.94
CA THR A 131 -1.98 -1.36 16.34
C THR A 131 -1.27 -2.33 17.29
N MET A 132 -1.19 -3.61 16.94
CA MET A 132 -0.52 -4.62 17.76
C MET A 132 0.98 -4.33 17.86
N CYS A 133 1.64 -4.00 16.75
CA CYS A 133 3.05 -3.59 16.75
C CYS A 133 3.27 -2.33 17.59
N PHE A 134 2.43 -1.31 17.41
CA PHE A 134 2.51 -0.05 18.17
C PHE A 134 2.37 -0.23 19.69
N LEU A 135 1.45 -1.10 20.15
CA LEU A 135 1.21 -1.30 21.58
C LEU A 135 2.17 -2.31 22.24
N ASN A 136 2.74 -3.23 21.46
CA ASN A 136 3.53 -4.33 22.01
C ASN A 136 5.03 -4.17 21.81
N GLY A 137 5.45 -3.59 20.69
CA GLY A 137 6.83 -3.56 20.24
C GLY A 137 7.41 -2.16 20.16
N GLU A 138 8.35 -2.00 19.23
CA GLU A 138 9.17 -0.79 19.09
C GLU A 138 9.05 -0.24 17.66
N GLU A 139 10.08 0.47 17.18
CA GLU A 139 10.10 0.98 15.81
C GLU A 139 10.21 -0.14 14.77
N ASN A 140 10.98 -1.20 15.05
CA ASN A 140 11.15 -2.33 14.15
C ASN A 140 10.49 -3.58 14.75
N ASN A 141 9.57 -4.18 14.01
CA ASN A 141 8.80 -5.33 14.46
C ASN A 141 8.87 -6.43 13.42
N HIS A 142 9.69 -7.45 13.65
CA HIS A 142 9.77 -8.60 12.76
C HIS A 142 8.54 -9.50 12.93
N VAL A 143 7.74 -9.60 11.87
CA VAL A 143 6.49 -10.36 11.85
C VAL A 143 6.49 -11.35 10.70
N GLN A 144 6.18 -12.60 11.00
CA GLN A 144 5.95 -13.64 10.01
C GLN A 144 4.48 -13.61 9.56
N LEU A 145 4.23 -13.06 8.38
CA LEU A 145 2.90 -12.96 7.76
C LEU A 145 2.74 -14.09 6.74
N GLY A 146 2.21 -15.23 7.17
CA GLY A 146 2.15 -16.42 6.33
C GLY A 146 3.56 -16.80 5.84
N PRO A 147 3.84 -16.82 4.52
CA PRO A 147 5.18 -17.09 4.02
C PRO A 147 6.14 -15.88 4.06
N TYR A 148 5.62 -14.68 4.32
CA TYR A 148 6.38 -13.43 4.22
C TYR A 148 6.98 -13.03 5.57
N LEU A 149 8.30 -13.02 5.67
CA LEU A 149 8.98 -12.36 6.78
C LEU A 149 9.10 -10.87 6.45
N CYS A 150 8.44 -10.04 7.26
CA CYS A 150 8.36 -8.59 7.09
C CYS A 150 8.84 -7.88 8.35
N ASN A 151 9.47 -6.72 8.17
CA ASN A 151 9.66 -5.77 9.26
C ASN A 151 8.52 -4.76 9.20
N ILE A 152 7.67 -4.73 10.22
CA ILE A 152 6.64 -3.71 10.36
C ILE A 152 7.26 -2.52 11.06
N LYS A 153 7.57 -1.48 10.28
CA LYS A 153 8.07 -0.23 10.83
C LYS A 153 6.91 0.54 11.45
N CYS A 154 7.05 0.98 12.69
CA CYS A 154 6.06 1.76 13.41
C CYS A 154 6.73 2.95 14.09
N PHE A 155 6.55 4.13 13.50
CA PHE A 155 7.03 5.37 14.10
C PHE A 155 5.92 5.98 14.95
N THR A 156 6.32 6.51 16.10
CA THR A 156 5.38 7.07 17.08
C THR A 156 5.48 8.59 17.12
N PHE A 157 4.42 9.25 17.56
CA PHE A 157 4.36 10.69 17.74
C PHE A 157 3.83 11.02 19.14
N GLY A 158 4.49 11.96 19.84
CA GLY A 158 4.16 12.32 21.22
C GLY A 158 5.04 11.62 22.26
N ARG A 159 4.69 11.74 23.54
CA ARG A 159 5.43 11.15 24.67
C ARG A 159 4.49 10.53 25.69
N GLY A 160 4.93 9.45 26.33
CA GLY A 160 4.23 8.82 27.44
C GLY A 160 2.82 8.34 27.08
N LYS A 161 1.82 8.67 27.91
CA LYS A 161 0.43 8.24 27.70
C LYS A 161 -0.25 8.88 26.49
N GLU A 162 0.30 9.98 25.98
CA GLU A 162 -0.22 10.72 24.83
C GLU A 162 0.34 10.25 23.49
N THR A 163 1.14 9.17 23.50
CA THR A 163 1.77 8.64 22.28
C THR A 163 0.70 8.12 21.32
N LYS A 164 0.82 8.54 20.06
CA LYS A 164 -0.03 8.17 18.92
C LYS A 164 0.81 7.57 17.81
N ILE A 165 0.15 6.94 16.84
CA ILE A 165 0.87 6.40 15.68
C ILE A 165 1.22 7.53 14.71
N GLY A 166 2.49 7.61 14.34
CA GLY A 166 3.03 8.61 13.43
C GLY A 166 2.98 8.14 11.97
N THR A 167 3.57 6.98 11.72
CA THR A 167 3.46 6.26 10.44
C THR A 167 3.77 4.78 10.69
N ALA A 168 3.23 3.91 9.86
CA ALA A 168 3.45 2.49 9.92
C ALA A 168 3.36 1.88 8.52
N PHE A 169 4.28 0.98 8.21
CA PHE A 169 4.32 0.32 6.91
C PHE A 169 5.17 -0.96 6.96
N PRO A 170 4.91 -1.93 6.06
CA PRO A 170 5.73 -3.11 5.93
C PRO A 170 7.02 -2.78 5.19
N GLU A 171 8.09 -3.46 5.55
CA GLU A 171 9.34 -3.52 4.82
C GLU A 171 9.66 -4.98 4.52
N ALA A 172 9.91 -5.27 3.25
CA ALA A 172 10.27 -6.60 2.80
C ALA A 172 11.69 -6.96 3.27
N LEU A 173 11.81 -7.93 4.18
CA LEU A 173 13.11 -8.40 4.64
C LEU A 173 13.82 -9.29 3.62
N PRO A 174 15.16 -9.47 3.72
CA PRO A 174 15.90 -10.49 2.99
C PRO A 174 15.36 -11.91 3.22
N LEU A 175 15.72 -12.84 2.33
CA LEU A 175 15.44 -14.26 2.56
C LEU A 175 16.21 -14.72 3.79
N THR A 176 15.60 -15.59 4.59
CA THR A 176 16.34 -16.28 5.66
C THR A 176 17.40 -17.19 5.05
N GLU A 177 18.43 -17.57 5.82
CA GLU A 177 19.47 -18.49 5.35
C GLU A 177 18.88 -19.79 4.81
N ALA A 178 17.90 -20.37 5.50
CA ALA A 178 17.22 -21.59 5.07
C ALA A 178 16.48 -21.41 3.72
N GLN A 179 15.81 -20.27 3.54
CA GLN A 179 15.14 -19.95 2.28
C GLN A 179 16.14 -19.69 1.15
N ALA A 180 17.24 -18.99 1.44
CA ALA A 180 18.33 -18.74 0.50
C ALA A 180 19.00 -20.05 0.08
N ALA A 181 19.31 -20.94 1.02
CA ALA A 181 19.89 -22.26 0.75
C ALA A 181 18.95 -23.10 -0.12
N THR A 182 17.66 -23.15 0.20
CA THR A 182 16.65 -23.85 -0.61
C THR A 182 16.60 -23.30 -2.04
N LYS A 183 16.65 -21.98 -2.20
CA LYS A 183 16.66 -21.30 -3.51
C LYS A 183 17.92 -21.64 -4.30
N ILE A 184 19.10 -21.58 -3.67
CA ILE A 184 20.38 -21.94 -4.30
C ILE A 184 20.35 -23.40 -4.76
N GLN A 185 19.92 -24.33 -3.89
CA GLN A 185 19.80 -25.74 -4.24
C GLN A 185 18.84 -25.98 -5.40
N ALA A 186 17.70 -25.28 -5.46
CA ALA A 186 16.75 -25.39 -6.55
C ALA A 186 17.34 -24.91 -7.88
N ILE A 187 18.09 -23.80 -7.86
CA ILE A 187 18.80 -23.27 -9.04
C ILE A 187 19.86 -24.27 -9.52
N LEU A 188 20.67 -24.81 -8.61
CA LEU A 188 21.70 -25.81 -8.94
C LEU A 188 21.07 -27.07 -9.54
N ARG A 189 20.01 -27.61 -8.91
CA ARG A 189 19.26 -28.77 -9.44
C ARG A 189 18.69 -28.50 -10.84
N GLY A 190 18.12 -27.31 -11.04
CA GLY A 190 17.59 -26.86 -12.33
C GLY A 190 18.66 -26.71 -13.40
N SER A 191 19.84 -26.21 -13.03
CA SER A 191 21.01 -26.13 -13.92
C SER A 191 21.48 -27.52 -14.34
N HIS A 192 21.69 -28.42 -13.38
CA HIS A 192 22.09 -29.80 -13.65
C HIS A 192 21.10 -30.54 -14.56
N THR A 193 19.79 -30.35 -14.37
CA THR A 193 18.77 -30.95 -15.25
C THR A 193 18.82 -30.38 -16.67
N ARG A 194 19.06 -29.08 -16.85
CA ARG A 194 19.22 -28.47 -18.18
C ARG A 194 20.47 -28.93 -18.90
N VAL A 195 21.59 -29.06 -18.19
CA VAL A 195 22.85 -29.60 -18.74
C VAL A 195 22.64 -31.05 -19.17
N ARG A 196 21.94 -31.85 -18.37
CA ARG A 196 21.67 -33.26 -18.66
C ARG A 196 20.62 -33.48 -19.75
N ASN A 197 19.72 -32.52 -19.97
CA ASN A 197 18.68 -32.61 -21.00
C ASN A 197 18.57 -31.31 -21.81
N PRO A 198 19.52 -31.06 -22.73
CA PRO A 198 19.62 -29.80 -23.48
C PRO A 198 18.46 -29.60 -24.47
N HIS A 199 17.71 -30.66 -24.81
CA HIS A 199 16.59 -30.60 -25.76
C HIS A 199 15.23 -30.38 -25.05
N GLY A 200 15.19 -30.43 -23.71
CA GLY A 200 14.01 -30.16 -22.90
C GLY A 200 13.70 -28.67 -22.73
N ARG A 201 13.60 -27.90 -23.82
CA ARG A 201 13.14 -26.52 -23.75
C ARG A 201 11.62 -26.54 -23.55
N ARG A 202 11.15 -26.26 -22.33
CA ARG A 202 9.71 -26.02 -22.09
C ARG A 202 9.27 -24.84 -22.95
N GLN A 203 8.58 -25.12 -24.06
CA GLN A 203 7.70 -24.14 -24.70
C GLN A 203 6.56 -23.90 -23.72
N ALA A 204 6.70 -22.92 -22.83
CA ALA A 204 5.53 -22.38 -22.16
C ALA A 204 4.70 -21.68 -23.24
N PRO A 205 3.41 -22.04 -23.43
CA PRO A 205 2.56 -21.29 -24.35
C PRO A 205 2.54 -19.82 -23.90
N PRO A 206 2.52 -18.86 -24.84
CA PRO A 206 2.39 -17.46 -24.49
C PRO A 206 1.14 -17.27 -23.61
N PRO A 207 1.19 -16.38 -22.60
CA PRO A 207 0.03 -16.12 -21.77
C PRO A 207 -1.15 -15.68 -22.65
N PRO A 208 -2.38 -16.09 -22.33
CA PRO A 208 -3.55 -15.68 -23.08
C PRO A 208 -3.68 -14.15 -23.05
N PRO A 209 -4.16 -13.51 -24.13
CA PRO A 209 -4.39 -12.07 -24.16
C PRO A 209 -5.29 -11.65 -22.99
N GLY A 210 -4.81 -10.75 -22.13
CA GLY A 210 -5.58 -10.24 -20.97
C GLY A 210 -5.22 -10.83 -19.61
N ALA A 211 -4.21 -11.70 -19.50
CA ALA A 211 -3.72 -12.17 -18.20
C ALA A 211 -2.90 -11.09 -17.46
N ALA A 212 -3.62 -10.29 -16.66
CA ALA A 212 -3.18 -9.51 -15.49
C ALA A 212 -1.94 -8.59 -15.67
N TRP A 213 -2.25 -7.30 -15.79
CA TRP A 213 -1.40 -6.11 -15.61
C TRP A 213 -0.45 -5.74 -16.77
N GLY A 214 -0.89 -4.73 -17.53
CA GLY A 214 -0.07 -3.90 -18.41
C GLY A 214 0.02 -4.39 -19.87
N PRO A 215 0.06 -3.47 -20.85
CA PRO A 215 0.36 -3.84 -22.22
C PRO A 215 1.80 -4.39 -22.34
N PRO A 216 2.07 -5.28 -23.31
CA PRO A 216 3.39 -5.88 -23.50
C PRO A 216 4.46 -4.80 -23.77
N PRO A 217 5.71 -5.01 -23.32
CA PRO A 217 6.78 -4.05 -23.53
C PRO A 217 7.05 -3.89 -25.04
N GLY A 218 6.90 -2.66 -25.54
CA GLY A 218 7.15 -2.30 -26.94
C GLY A 218 5.98 -1.65 -27.67
N GLY A 219 4.78 -1.58 -27.08
CA GLY A 219 3.67 -0.79 -27.62
C GLY A 219 3.76 0.67 -27.16
N VAL A 220 4.05 1.59 -28.08
CA VAL A 220 3.86 3.03 -27.82
C VAL A 220 2.38 3.25 -27.55
N ALA A 221 2.01 3.57 -26.31
CA ALA A 221 0.67 3.98 -25.98
C ALA A 221 0.41 5.35 -26.62
N THR A 222 -0.41 5.39 -27.66
CA THR A 222 -1.05 6.64 -28.10
C THR A 222 -1.88 7.17 -26.93
N PRO A 223 -1.66 8.41 -26.47
CA PRO A 223 -2.42 8.94 -25.34
C PRO A 223 -3.88 9.07 -25.74
N ALA A 224 -4.77 8.48 -24.94
CA ALA A 224 -6.20 8.73 -25.05
C ALA A 224 -6.49 10.20 -24.67
N PRO A 225 -7.44 10.87 -25.33
CA PRO A 225 -7.78 12.25 -25.01
C PRO A 225 -8.28 12.36 -23.55
N GLN A 226 -7.67 13.25 -22.78
CA GLN A 226 -8.04 13.53 -21.39
C GLN A 226 -9.45 14.16 -21.32
N PRO A 227 -10.40 13.61 -20.55
CA PRO A 227 -11.57 14.38 -20.14
C PRO A 227 -11.16 15.41 -19.08
N THR A 228 -11.76 16.60 -19.17
CA THR A 228 -11.51 17.76 -18.31
C THR A 228 -11.73 17.46 -16.83
N ARG A 229 -10.80 17.95 -16.00
CA ARG A 229 -10.67 17.76 -14.56
C ARG A 229 -11.96 18.13 -13.79
N SER A 230 -12.49 17.18 -13.00
CA SER A 230 -13.38 17.48 -11.88
C SER A 230 -12.60 17.41 -10.57
N ALA A 231 -12.48 18.53 -9.87
CA ALA A 231 -11.92 18.60 -8.51
C ALA A 231 -12.95 18.04 -7.52
N GLY A 232 -12.85 16.74 -7.21
CA GLY A 232 -13.70 16.07 -6.23
C GLY A 232 -12.90 15.02 -5.47
N ASN A 233 -12.99 15.06 -4.14
CA ASN A 233 -12.44 14.06 -3.23
C ASN A 233 -13.20 12.73 -3.36
N ALA A 234 -12.47 11.63 -3.53
CA ALA A 234 -13.02 10.28 -3.75
C ALA A 234 -13.85 9.74 -2.57
N TRP A 235 -13.84 10.44 -1.42
CA TRP A 235 -14.51 10.04 -0.18
C TRP A 235 -15.83 10.78 0.11
N ALA A 236 -16.25 11.74 -0.73
CA ALA A 236 -17.42 12.58 -0.43
C ALA A 236 -18.74 12.19 -1.10
N GLN A 237 -18.80 11.10 -1.88
CA GLN A 237 -20.03 10.73 -2.59
C GLN A 237 -20.77 9.58 -1.88
N PRO A 238 -22.03 9.75 -1.46
CA PRO A 238 -22.89 8.65 -1.00
C PRO A 238 -23.21 7.69 -2.16
N LEU A 239 -23.32 6.39 -1.88
CA LEU A 239 -23.79 5.40 -2.85
C LEU A 239 -25.28 5.57 -3.16
N THR A 240 -25.63 5.93 -4.40
CA THR A 240 -27.01 5.77 -4.92
C THR A 240 -27.03 5.14 -6.33
N GLN A 241 -28.13 4.41 -6.58
CA GLN A 241 -28.39 3.41 -7.62
C GLN A 241 -28.49 3.92 -9.07
N ALA A 242 -28.58 2.95 -10.00
CA ALA A 242 -28.36 3.02 -11.45
C ALA A 242 -29.46 3.64 -12.35
N ALA A 243 -28.98 4.32 -13.43
CA ALA A 243 -29.44 4.46 -14.84
C ALA A 243 -30.82 5.10 -15.18
N PRO A 244 -31.08 5.70 -16.39
CA PRO A 244 -30.40 5.57 -17.71
C PRO A 244 -30.19 6.90 -18.54
N LEU A 245 -30.03 6.77 -19.87
CA LEU A 245 -29.27 7.52 -20.92
C LEU A 245 -29.92 8.73 -21.67
N VAL A 246 -29.06 9.72 -22.08
CA VAL A 246 -28.98 10.53 -23.37
C VAL A 246 -29.93 11.75 -23.57
N PRO A 247 -29.67 12.83 -24.41
CA PRO A 247 -28.47 13.36 -25.13
C PRO A 247 -28.09 14.87 -24.88
N THR A 248 -27.02 15.27 -25.57
CA THR A 248 -26.22 16.52 -25.76
C THR A 248 -26.87 17.86 -26.14
N ALA A 249 -26.25 18.98 -25.70
CA ALA A 249 -26.16 20.29 -26.40
C ALA A 249 -24.95 21.14 -25.89
N ALA A 250 -24.44 22.09 -26.69
CA ALA A 250 -23.08 22.65 -26.63
C ALA A 250 -22.93 24.15 -26.19
N ALA A 251 -21.75 24.47 -25.61
CA ALA A 251 -20.94 25.74 -25.56
C ALA A 251 -21.52 27.01 -24.84
N PRO A 252 -20.70 28.02 -24.38
CA PRO A 252 -19.28 28.33 -24.65
C PRO A 252 -18.38 28.70 -23.42
N VAL A 253 -17.15 29.16 -23.75
CA VAL A 253 -15.89 29.33 -22.99
C VAL A 253 -15.84 30.54 -22.03
N GLY A 254 -15.17 30.37 -20.88
CA GLY A 254 -14.73 31.41 -19.93
C GLY A 254 -13.41 31.02 -19.23
N PRO A 255 -12.64 31.95 -18.64
CA PRO A 255 -11.19 31.79 -18.41
C PRO A 255 -10.86 30.88 -17.19
N ALA A 256 -9.69 30.26 -17.26
CA ALA A 256 -9.17 29.32 -16.27
C ALA A 256 -8.81 29.98 -14.93
N PRO A 257 -9.16 29.35 -13.77
CA PRO A 257 -8.54 29.67 -12.50
C PRO A 257 -7.42 28.69 -12.15
N THR A 258 -6.38 29.30 -11.61
CA THR A 258 -5.13 28.80 -11.06
C THR A 258 -5.31 27.86 -9.85
N GLY A 259 -4.30 27.02 -9.61
CA GLY A 259 -4.28 25.91 -8.65
C GLY A 259 -4.78 26.23 -7.23
N ALA A 260 -5.50 25.26 -6.66
CA ALA A 260 -6.06 25.33 -5.33
C ALA A 260 -5.56 24.17 -4.46
N TRP A 261 -4.36 24.33 -3.91
CA TRP A 261 -3.94 23.68 -2.66
C TRP A 261 -3.06 24.66 -1.88
N ALA A 262 -3.70 25.49 -1.06
CA ALA A 262 -3.09 26.23 0.04
C ALA A 262 -4.16 27.04 0.80
N LYS A 263 -5.20 26.41 1.38
CA LYS A 263 -5.90 27.00 2.53
C LYS A 263 -6.41 25.88 3.47
N PRO A 264 -6.00 25.89 4.75
CA PRO A 264 -6.54 24.97 5.74
C PRO A 264 -8.02 25.30 5.97
N HIS A 265 -8.89 24.32 5.74
CA HIS A 265 -10.29 24.42 6.15
C HIS A 265 -10.33 24.35 7.69
N LYS A 266 -10.77 25.46 8.30
CA LYS A 266 -11.14 25.50 9.72
C LYS A 266 -12.40 24.65 9.90
N TRP A 267 -12.31 23.64 10.76
CA TRP A 267 -13.43 23.12 11.53
C TRP A 267 -13.24 23.56 12.98
#